data_AF-A0A7V2LN33-F1
#
_entry.id   AF-A0A7V2LN33-F1
#
_cell.length_a   1.000
_cell.length_b   1.000
_cell.length_c   1.000
_cell.angle_alpha   90.00
_cell.angle_beta   90.00
_cell.angle_gamma   90.00
#
_symmetry.space_group_name_H-M   'P 1'
#
loop_
_entity.id
_entity.type
_entity.pdbx_description
1 polymer ?
#
loop_
_entity_poly.entity_id
_entity_poly.type
_entity_poly.pdbx_seq_one_letter_code
_entity_poly.pdbx_strand_id
1 'polypeptide(L)' 'GVNIDNLETRDTRSLIPHIGFSIEPGIYLPAFGVRLEITMFIHPDRAEVTTLPLQREFITMAGV' A
#
# COMPACT_ATOMS: atom_id res chain seq x y z
N GLY A 1 2.07 -11.66 3.66
CA GLY A 1 2.72 -10.34 3.70
C GLY A 1 2.51 -9.71 5.06
N VAL A 2 3.01 -8.50 5.23
CA VAL A 2 2.60 -7.60 6.33
C VAL A 2 1.19 -7.09 5.99
N ASN A 3 0.28 -7.08 6.97
CA ASN A 3 -1.03 -6.43 6.86
C ASN A 3 -1.12 -5.35 7.96
N ILE A 4 -1.56 -4.13 7.61
CA ILE A 4 -1.62 -2.97 8.52
C ILE A 4 -3.00 -2.28 8.45
N ASP A 5 -4.05 -2.95 7.95
CA ASP A 5 -5.39 -2.36 7.86
C ASP A 5 -6.30 -2.76 9.02
N ASN A 6 -6.06 -3.91 9.65
CA ASN A 6 -6.92 -4.49 10.69
C ASN A 6 -8.39 -4.73 10.23
N LEU A 7 -8.63 -4.80 8.92
CA LEU A 7 -9.93 -5.04 8.32
C LEU A 7 -10.16 -6.53 8.06
N GLU A 8 -9.26 -7.20 7.33
CA GLU A 8 -9.36 -8.66 7.12
C GLU A 8 -8.79 -9.44 8.30
N THR A 9 -7.70 -8.95 8.90
CA THR A 9 -7.02 -9.62 10.01
C THR A 9 -6.29 -8.61 10.90
N ARG A 10 -6.47 -8.74 12.21
CA ARG A 10 -5.68 -7.99 13.19
C ARG A 10 -4.28 -8.57 13.34
N ASP A 11 -3.36 -8.13 12.51
CA ASP A 11 -1.96 -8.54 12.64
C ASP A 11 -1.31 -7.82 13.84
N THR A 12 -0.81 -8.60 14.79
CA THR A 12 -0.15 -8.09 16.02
C THR A 12 1.36 -8.29 16.00
N ARG A 13 1.91 -8.82 14.90
CA ARG A 13 3.35 -9.03 14.75
C ARG A 13 4.07 -7.69 14.62
N SER A 14 5.24 -7.59 15.24
CA SER A 14 6.14 -6.45 15.04
C SER A 14 6.77 -6.49 13.65
N LEU A 15 6.96 -5.33 13.03
CA LEU A 15 7.81 -5.20 11.84
C LEU A 15 9.28 -5.42 12.24
N ILE A 16 10.02 -6.13 11.37
CA ILE A 16 11.45 -6.34 11.51
C ILE A 16 12.20 -5.76 10.31
N PRO A 17 13.49 -5.42 10.42
CA PRO A 17 14.27 -4.93 9.29
C PRO A 17 14.34 -5.93 8.12
N HIS A 18 14.56 -5.39 6.93
CA HIS A 18 14.71 -6.11 5.65
C HIS A 18 13.43 -6.80 5.14
N ILE A 19 12.27 -6.23 5.45
CA ILE A 19 10.98 -6.64 4.89
C ILE A 19 10.43 -5.59 3.94
N GLY A 20 9.94 -6.04 2.78
CA GLY A 20 9.15 -5.24 1.85
C GLY A 20 7.67 -5.63 1.88
N PHE A 21 6.79 -4.64 1.79
CA PHE A 21 5.33 -4.85 1.77
C PHE A 21 4.61 -3.66 1.13
N SER A 22 3.32 -3.83 0.80
CA SER A 22 2.46 -2.79 0.27
C SER A 22 1.70 -2.05 1.39
N ILE A 23 1.43 -0.77 1.19
CA ILE A 23 0.32 -0.06 1.84
C ILE A 23 -0.72 0.22 0.76
N GLU A 24 -1.92 -0.33 0.94
CA GLU A 24 -2.91 -0.41 -0.15
C GLU A 24 -4.35 -0.03 0.24
N PRO A 25 -4.59 1.19 0.78
CA PRO A 25 -5.93 1.62 1.12
C PRO A 25 -6.85 1.66 -0.10
N GLY A 26 -8.06 1.12 0.06
CA GLY A 26 -9.08 1.06 -0.99
C GLY A 26 -10.44 1.58 -0.53
N ILE A 27 -11.20 2.14 -1.47
CA ILE A 27 -12.61 2.49 -1.32
C ILE A 27 -13.39 1.64 -2.32
N TYR A 28 -14.40 0.92 -1.83
CA TYR A 28 -15.20 0.01 -2.63
C TYR A 28 -16.68 0.43 -2.57
N LEU A 29 -17.26 0.68 -3.75
CA LEU A 29 -18.67 0.98 -3.98
C LEU A 29 -19.31 -0.18 -4.75
N PRO A 30 -20.65 -0.29 -4.77
CA PRO A 30 -21.32 -1.41 -5.45
C PRO A 30 -20.96 -1.56 -6.94
N ALA A 31 -20.69 -0.45 -7.64
CA ALA A 31 -20.41 -0.45 -9.07
C ALA A 31 -18.90 -0.45 -9.41
N PHE A 32 -18.04 0.08 -8.52
CA PHE A 32 -16.60 0.16 -8.77
C PHE A 32 -15.81 0.32 -7.47
N GLY A 33 -14.50 0.07 -7.53
CA GLY A 33 -13.57 0.35 -6.45
C GLY A 33 -12.32 1.05 -6.96
N VAL A 34 -11.62 1.69 -6.03
CA VAL A 34 -10.35 2.38 -6.26
C VAL A 34 -9.41 2.00 -5.14
N ARG A 35 -8.16 1.69 -5.48
CA ARG A 35 -7.08 1.42 -4.54
C ARG A 35 -5.85 2.21 -4.95
N LEU A 36 -5.15 2.76 -3.97
CA LEU A 36 -3.81 3.29 -4.15
C LEU A 36 -2.85 2.33 -3.45
N GLU A 37 -1.80 1.93 -4.15
CA GLU A 37 -0.80 1.02 -3.63
C GLU A 37 0.59 1.65 -3.71
N ILE A 38 1.31 1.61 -2.60
CA ILE A 38 2.71 2.02 -2.52
C ILE A 38 3.52 0.89 -1.89
N THR A 39 4.77 0.74 -2.32
CA THR A 39 5.73 -0.19 -1.73
C THR A 39 6.50 0.47 -0.60
N MET A 40 6.58 -0.24 0.52
CA MET A 40 7.35 0.08 1.70
C MET A 40 8.55 -0.88 1.83
N PHE A 41 9.66 -0.38 2.37
CA PHE A 41 10.76 -1.20 2.85
C PHE A 41 11.18 -0.75 4.25
N ILE A 42 11.41 -1.71 5.16
CA ILE A 42 11.86 -1.44 6.53
C ILE A 42 13.38 -1.60 6.60
N HIS A 43 14.09 -0.49 6.73
CA HIS A 43 15.50 -0.47 7.09
C HIS A 43 15.67 -0.71 8.60
N PRO A 44 16.89 -0.99 9.08
CA PRO A 44 17.15 -1.13 10.51
C PRO A 44 16.73 0.08 11.37
N ASP A 45 16.72 1.28 10.80
CA ASP A 45 16.53 2.55 11.51
C ASP A 45 15.29 3.35 11.04
N ARG A 46 14.68 3.00 9.91
CA ARG A 46 13.55 3.74 9.33
C ARG A 46 12.66 2.88 8.43
N ALA A 47 11.44 3.33 8.22
CA ALA A 47 10.60 2.87 7.13
C ALA A 47 10.75 3.81 5.92
N GLU A 48 10.77 3.26 4.70
CA GLU A 48 10.92 4.02 3.46
C GLU A 48 9.81 3.65 2.48
N VAL A 49 9.21 4.67 1.85
CA VAL A 49 8.35 4.48 0.67
C VAL A 49 9.25 4.41 -0.56
N THR A 50 9.26 3.29 -1.25
CA THR A 50 10.15 3.07 -2.41
C THR A 50 9.47 3.32 -3.75
N THR A 51 8.13 3.35 -3.79
CA THR A 51 7.38 3.76 -4.99
C THR A 51 7.46 5.27 -5.18
N LEU A 52 8.25 5.72 -6.15
CA LEU A 52 8.40 7.13 -6.51
C LEU A 52 8.40 7.31 -8.05
N PRO A 53 7.77 8.37 -8.58
CA PRO A 53 6.98 9.38 -7.87
C PRO A 53 5.66 8.81 -7.34
N LEU A 54 5.13 9.40 -6.26
CA LEU A 54 3.81 9.04 -5.76
C LEU A 54 2.73 9.42 -6.77
N GLN A 55 1.77 8.53 -7.03
CA GLN A 55 0.57 8.88 -7.76
C GLN A 55 -0.28 9.83 -6.91
N ARG A 56 -0.52 11.04 -7.43
CA ARG A 56 -1.31 12.09 -6.74
C ARG A 56 -2.61 12.44 -7.44
N GLU A 57 -2.81 11.91 -8.63
CA GLU A 57 -3.92 12.25 -9.52
C GLU A 57 -4.50 10.99 -10.15
N PHE A 58 -5.75 11.08 -10.60
CA PHE A 58 -6.35 10.05 -11.44
C PHE A 58 -5.83 10.21 -12.86
N ILE A 59 -5.30 9.13 -13.41
CA ILE A 59 -4.82 9.10 -14.79
C ILE A 59 -5.86 8.34 -15.61
N THR A 60 -6.49 9.03 -16.55
CA THR A 60 -7.34 8.38 -17.54
C THR A 60 -6.46 7.72 -18.58
N MET A 61 -6.65 6.42 -18.80
CA MET A 61 -6.05 5.74 -19.95
C MET A 61 -6.82 6.22 -21.19
N ALA A 62 -6.16 6.98 -22.08
CA ALA A 62 -6.74 7.27 -23.39
C ALA A 62 -6.99 5.92 -24.10
N GLY A 63 -8.18 5.76 -24.67
CA GLY A 63 -8.70 4.47 -25.16
C GLY A 63 -7.69 3.67 -25.97
N VAL A 64 -7.51 2.41 -25.58
CA VAL A 64 -6.99 1.34 -26.42
C VAL A 64 -8.09 0.88 -27.37
#